data_AF-A0A2N1KU21-F1
#
_entry.id   AF-A0A2N1KU21-F1
#
_cell.length_a   1.000
_cell.length_b   1.000
_cell.length_c   1.000
_cell.angle_alpha   90.00
_cell.angle_beta   90.00
_cell.angle_gamma   90.00
#
_symmetry.space_group_name_H-M   'P 1'
#
loop_
_entity.id
_entity.type
_entity.pdbx_description
1 polymer ?
#
loop_
_entity_poly.entity_id
_entity_poly.type
_entity_poly.pdbx_seq_one_letter_code
_entity_poly.pdbx_strand_id
1 'polypeptide(L)'
;MQLSLLPSDEQRYFLDLFAQVVFDTRRNRPRLKTICSQRVPGDLAVSCPARLLNRFPEGTIYKLDAKLVQLPGKQPYLVAVNRRNMQRALEFYDHNRQLQNGIARTRHTSRNKRSSSS
;
A
#
# COMPACT_ATOMS: atom_id res chain seq x y z
N MET A 1 7.30 -18.76 -11.78
CA MET A 1 6.22 -18.13 -10.98
C MET A 1 4.90 -18.75 -11.43
N GLN A 2 4.41 -19.75 -10.71
CA GLN A 2 3.26 -20.56 -11.13
C GLN A 2 1.96 -19.84 -10.76
N LEU A 3 1.18 -19.40 -11.76
CA LEU A 3 -0.09 -18.69 -11.62
C LEU A 3 -1.27 -19.59 -11.16
N SER A 4 -1.01 -20.84 -10.77
CA SER A 4 -2.02 -21.90 -10.61
C SER A 4 -2.79 -21.87 -9.27
N LEU A 5 -2.80 -20.76 -8.54
CA LEU A 5 -3.48 -20.62 -7.25
C LEU A 5 -4.74 -19.76 -7.30
N LEU A 6 -5.08 -19.19 -8.46
CA LEU A 6 -6.31 -18.43 -8.61
C LEU A 6 -7.40 -19.39 -9.09
N PRO A 7 -8.47 -19.60 -8.31
CA PRO A 7 -9.54 -20.53 -8.69
C PRO A 7 -10.09 -20.16 -10.06
N SER A 8 -10.30 -21.17 -10.90
CA SER A 8 -10.59 -21.04 -12.32
C SER A 8 -11.98 -20.47 -12.65
N ASP A 9 -12.81 -20.16 -11.64
CA ASP A 9 -14.10 -19.52 -11.85
C ASP A 9 -14.37 -18.40 -10.81
N GLU A 10 -14.78 -17.26 -11.35
CA GLU A 10 -15.54 -16.15 -10.74
C GLU A 10 -14.96 -15.27 -9.63
N GLN A 11 -14.01 -15.69 -8.79
CA GLN A 11 -13.59 -14.83 -7.66
C GLN A 11 -12.64 -13.70 -8.07
N ARG A 12 -13.22 -12.65 -8.67
CA ARG A 12 -12.53 -11.40 -9.02
C ARG A 12 -12.42 -10.45 -7.84
N TYR A 13 -13.13 -10.69 -6.73
CA TYR A 13 -13.16 -9.82 -5.57
C TYR A 13 -12.53 -10.51 -4.37
N PHE A 14 -11.66 -9.79 -3.70
CA PHE A 14 -10.94 -10.21 -2.52
C PHE A 14 -11.25 -9.23 -1.40
N LEU A 15 -11.81 -9.74 -0.31
CA LEU A 15 -12.14 -8.95 0.86
C LEU A 15 -10.98 -8.97 1.85
N ASP A 16 -10.91 -7.94 2.68
CA ASP A 16 -9.99 -7.86 3.81
C ASP A 16 -8.51 -8.08 3.43
N LEU A 17 -8.10 -7.57 2.27
CA LEU A 17 -6.70 -7.61 1.87
C LEU A 17 -5.88 -6.56 2.58
N PHE A 18 -4.65 -6.91 2.90
CA PHE A 18 -3.62 -6.01 3.38
C PHE A 18 -2.70 -5.58 2.25
N ALA A 19 -2.49 -4.27 2.13
CA ALA A 19 -1.57 -3.69 1.17
C ALA A 19 -0.69 -2.62 1.80
N GLN A 20 0.59 -2.66 1.47
CA GLN A 20 1.59 -1.73 1.96
C GLN A 20 1.87 -0.62 0.94
N VAL A 21 2.07 0.59 1.43
CA VAL A 21 2.59 1.70 0.62
C VAL A 21 4.06 1.46 0.33
N VAL A 22 4.41 1.47 -0.95
CA VAL A 22 5.80 1.39 -1.44
C VAL A 22 6.07 2.53 -2.40
N PHE A 23 7.30 3.01 -2.46
CA PHE A 23 7.69 4.03 -3.45
C PHE A 23 8.10 3.38 -4.78
N ASP A 24 7.34 3.64 -5.84
CA ASP A 24 7.68 3.19 -7.20
C ASP A 24 8.70 4.17 -7.80
N THR A 25 9.99 3.82 -7.69
CA THR A 25 11.10 4.66 -8.18
C THR A 25 11.03 4.93 -9.67
N ARG A 26 10.54 3.96 -10.47
CA ARG A 26 10.41 4.12 -11.92
C ARG A 26 9.37 5.16 -12.30
N ARG A 27 8.32 5.31 -11.49
CA ARG A 27 7.22 6.26 -11.72
C ARG A 27 7.25 7.46 -10.78
N ASN A 28 8.28 7.55 -9.94
CA ASN A 28 8.49 8.57 -8.92
C ASN A 28 7.23 8.89 -8.10
N ARG A 29 6.51 7.85 -7.63
CA ARG A 29 5.24 8.02 -6.91
C ARG A 29 4.94 6.87 -5.94
N PRO A 30 4.19 7.11 -4.85
CA PRO A 30 3.74 6.04 -3.98
C PRO A 30 2.70 5.14 -4.66
N ARG A 31 2.75 3.85 -4.35
CA ARG A 31 1.80 2.83 -4.80
C ARG A 31 1.49 1.85 -3.68
N LEU A 32 0.41 1.10 -3.83
CA LEU A 32 0.10 -0.01 -2.95
C LEU A 32 0.53 -1.33 -3.59
N LYS A 33 1.05 -2.23 -2.76
CA LYS A 33 1.30 -3.62 -3.12
C LYS A 33 0.77 -4.55 -2.04
N THR A 34 0.23 -5.69 -2.43
CA THR A 34 -0.18 -6.73 -1.48
C THR A 34 1.03 -7.24 -0.70
N ILE A 35 0.83 -7.51 0.58
CA ILE A 35 1.83 -8.19 1.41
C ILE A 35 1.71 -9.72 1.25
N CYS A 36 2.76 -10.45 1.62
CA CYS A 36 2.80 -11.91 1.53
C CYS A 36 1.80 -12.61 2.48
N SER A 37 1.66 -13.92 2.32
CA SER A 37 0.87 -14.80 3.20
C SER A 37 -0.64 -14.48 3.24
N GLN A 38 -1.17 -14.01 2.12
CA GLN A 38 -2.59 -13.75 1.92
C GLN A 38 -3.17 -14.70 0.87
N ARG A 39 -4.50 -14.66 0.70
CA ARG A 39 -5.22 -15.42 -0.35
C ARG A 39 -4.87 -14.99 -1.78
N VAL A 40 -4.12 -13.89 -1.93
CA VAL A 40 -3.61 -13.37 -3.19
C VAL A 40 -2.09 -13.38 -3.17
N PRO A 41 -1.42 -13.48 -4.34
CA PRO A 41 0.01 -13.33 -4.42
C PRO A 41 0.49 -12.04 -3.74
N GLY A 42 1.61 -12.14 -3.03
CA GLY A 42 2.34 -10.96 -2.56
C GLY A 42 2.90 -10.15 -3.74
N ASP A 43 3.21 -8.88 -3.50
CA ASP A 43 3.78 -7.93 -4.47
C ASP A 43 2.87 -7.54 -5.65
N LEU A 44 1.59 -7.93 -5.62
CA LEU A 44 0.63 -7.54 -6.65
C LEU A 44 0.26 -6.06 -6.48
N ALA A 45 0.39 -5.29 -7.56
CA ALA A 45 0.08 -3.86 -7.52
C ALA A 45 -1.41 -3.62 -7.28
N VAL A 46 -1.73 -2.73 -6.34
CA VAL A 46 -3.09 -2.27 -6.06
C VAL A 46 -3.26 -0.84 -6.55
N SER A 47 -4.17 -0.63 -7.49
CA SER A 47 -4.54 0.69 -7.98
C SER A 47 -5.47 1.38 -6.98
N CYS A 48 -5.06 2.57 -6.52
CA CYS A 48 -5.91 3.48 -5.74
C CYS A 48 -5.59 4.94 -6.11
N PRO A 49 -6.46 5.90 -5.75
CA PRO A 49 -6.16 7.33 -5.95
C PRO A 49 -4.94 7.78 -5.13
N ALA A 50 -3.95 8.36 -5.81
CA ALA A 50 -2.68 8.78 -5.18
C ALA A 50 -2.86 9.74 -3.99
N ARG A 51 -3.90 10.58 -4.02
CA ARG A 51 -4.23 11.50 -2.91
C ARG A 51 -4.46 10.80 -1.57
N LEU A 52 -4.89 9.53 -1.59
CA LEU A 52 -5.08 8.75 -0.37
C LEU A 52 -3.76 8.24 0.19
N LEU A 53 -2.80 7.89 -0.68
CA LEU A 53 -1.48 7.40 -0.28
C LEU A 53 -0.61 8.52 0.28
N ASN A 54 -0.71 9.73 -0.28
CA ASN A 54 0.10 10.87 0.16
C ASN A 54 -0.18 11.33 1.60
N ARG A 55 -1.24 10.82 2.25
CA ARG A 55 -1.58 11.17 3.63
C ARG A 55 -0.69 10.48 4.65
N PHE A 56 -0.13 9.33 4.30
CA PHE A 56 0.61 8.47 5.21
C PHE A 56 1.92 8.03 4.56
N PRO A 57 2.94 7.70 5.35
CA PRO A 57 4.24 7.41 4.78
C PRO A 57 4.33 6.07 4.06
N GLU A 58 5.40 5.93 3.29
CA GLU A 58 5.88 4.63 2.84
C GLU A 58 5.97 3.65 4.02
N GLY A 59 5.64 2.39 3.74
CA GLY A 59 5.56 1.32 4.73
C GLY A 59 4.19 1.20 5.44
N THR A 60 3.30 2.21 5.33
CA THR A 60 1.96 2.15 5.93
C THR A 60 1.15 1.01 5.33
N ILE A 61 0.46 0.24 6.17
CA ILE A 61 -0.37 -0.90 5.78
C ILE A 61 -1.85 -0.53 5.88
N TYR A 62 -2.58 -0.75 4.80
CA TYR A 62 -4.02 -0.56 4.67
C TYR A 62 -4.75 -1.88 4.63
N LYS A 63 -5.98 -1.90 5.14
CA LYS A 63 -6.94 -2.98 4.93
C LYS A 63 -7.97 -2.52 3.90
N LEU A 64 -8.20 -3.32 2.85
CA LEU A 64 -9.06 -2.93 1.75
C LEU A 64 -9.63 -4.13 1.01
N ASP A 65 -10.80 -3.94 0.42
CA ASP A 65 -11.34 -4.86 -0.57
C ASP A 65 -10.81 -4.51 -1.95
N ALA A 66 -10.49 -5.51 -2.75
CA ALA A 66 -9.91 -5.31 -4.07
C ALA A 66 -10.52 -6.22 -5.14
N LYS A 67 -10.54 -5.71 -6.37
CA LYS A 67 -10.92 -6.47 -7.55
C LYS A 67 -9.70 -6.80 -8.41
N LEU A 68 -9.53 -8.05 -8.81
CA LEU A 68 -8.56 -8.47 -9.81
C LEU A 68 -8.96 -8.01 -11.22
N VAL A 69 -8.02 -7.35 -11.86
CA VAL A 69 -8.07 -6.96 -13.26
C VAL A 69 -6.98 -7.74 -13.99
N GLN A 70 -7.43 -8.56 -14.93
CA GLN A 70 -6.57 -9.32 -15.83
C GLN A 70 -6.96 -8.94 -17.27
N LEU A 71 -6.01 -8.32 -17.98
CA LEU A 71 -6.19 -7.92 -19.37
C LEU A 71 -5.23 -8.74 -20.24
N PRO A 72 -5.64 -9.17 -21.45
CA PRO A 72 -4.76 -9.90 -22.36
C PRO A 72 -3.44 -9.14 -22.60
N GLY A 73 -2.31 -9.84 -22.48
CA GLY A 73 -0.98 -9.27 -22.69
C GLY A 73 -0.48 -8.30 -21.60
N LYS A 74 -1.21 -8.11 -20.49
CA LYS A 74 -0.79 -7.25 -19.38
C LYS A 74 -0.62 -8.05 -18.09
N GLN A 75 0.27 -7.59 -17.22
CA GLN A 75 0.38 -8.15 -15.88
C GLN A 75 -0.92 -7.92 -15.10
N PRO A 76 -1.42 -8.94 -14.38
CA PRO A 76 -2.58 -8.78 -13.53
C PRO A 76 -2.31 -7.75 -12.42
N TYR A 77 -3.35 -7.05 -11.98
CA TYR A 77 -3.27 -6.11 -10.88
C TYR A 77 -4.61 -6.00 -10.16
N LEU A 78 -4.58 -5.47 -8.94
CA LEU A 78 -5.77 -5.24 -8.14
C LEU A 78 -6.25 -3.79 -8.25
N VAL A 79 -7.53 -3.55 -8.09
CA VAL A 79 -8.13 -2.21 -7.97
C VAL A 79 -8.89 -2.17 -6.65
N ALA A 80 -8.58 -1.21 -5.78
CA ALA A 80 -9.32 -1.02 -4.54
C ALA A 80 -10.81 -0.72 -4.85
N VAL A 81 -11.72 -1.41 -4.18
CA VAL A 81 -13.17 -1.24 -4.37
C VAL A 81 -13.63 0.09 -3.78
N ASN A 82 -13.31 0.35 -2.50
CA ASN A 82 -13.61 1.63 -1.86
C ASN A 82 -12.45 2.62 -2.05
N ARG A 83 -12.54 3.41 -3.13
CA ARG A 83 -11.53 4.41 -3.50
C ARG A 83 -11.69 5.76 -2.81
N ARG A 84 -12.66 5.92 -1.91
CA ARG A 84 -12.93 7.19 -1.22
C ARG A 84 -12.47 7.17 0.23
N ASN A 85 -12.55 6.01 0.88
CA ASN A 85 -12.22 5.86 2.28
C ASN A 85 -11.38 4.60 2.51
N MET A 86 -10.07 4.72 2.35
CA MET A 86 -9.14 3.67 2.75
C MET A 86 -8.72 3.89 4.19
N GLN A 87 -8.80 2.83 4.99
CA GLN A 87 -8.41 2.83 6.39
C GLN A 87 -7.10 2.07 6.57
N ARG A 88 -6.26 2.56 7.47
CA ARG A 88 -5.08 1.82 7.93
C ARG A 88 -5.56 0.52 8.58
N ALA A 89 -4.83 -0.57 8.35
CA ALA A 89 -5.14 -1.84 8.98
C ALA A 89 -4.96 -1.72 10.50
N LEU A 90 -5.99 -2.09 11.27
CA LEU A 90 -5.95 -2.10 12.73
C LEU A 90 -5.03 -3.21 13.25
N GLU A 91 -4.95 -4.31 12.50
CA GLU A 91 -4.06 -5.45 12.72
C GLU A 91 -2.59 -5.04 12.69
N PHE A 92 -2.27 -3.91 12.06
CA PHE A 92 -0.93 -3.33 11.97
C PHE A 92 -0.84 -1.99 12.70
N TYR A 93 -1.66 -1.78 13.75
CA TYR A 93 -1.73 -0.51 14.47
C TYR A 93 -0.36 -0.06 14.98
N ASP A 94 0.37 -0.92 15.69
CA ASP A 94 1.68 -0.56 16.28
C ASP A 94 2.71 -0.24 15.21
N HIS A 95 2.79 -1.05 14.16
CA HIS A 95 3.64 -0.80 12.99
C HIS A 95 3.34 0.55 12.34
N ASN A 96 2.06 0.79 12.03
CA ASN A 96 1.61 2.03 11.40
C ASN A 96 1.86 3.26 12.30
N ARG A 97 1.70 3.11 13.62
CA ARG A 97 1.97 4.16 14.61
C ARG A 97 3.46 4.46 14.71
N GLN A 98 4.31 3.44 14.73
CA GLN A 98 5.77 3.61 14.77
C GLN A 98 6.30 4.35 13.54
N LEU A 99 5.84 3.99 12.34
CA LEU A 99 6.20 4.70 11.10
C LEU A 99 5.82 6.18 11.14
N GLN A 100 4.63 6.48 11.64
CA GLN A 100 4.16 7.86 11.77
C GLN A 100 5.01 8.66 12.77
N ASN A 101 5.37 8.05 13.91
CA ASN A 101 6.20 8.67 14.94
C ASN A 101 7.66 8.85 14.50
N GLY A 102 8.22 7.90 13.74
CA GLY A 102 9.57 7.99 13.18
C GLY A 102 9.74 9.23 12.30
N ILE A 103 8.73 9.57 11.52
CA ILE A 103 8.73 10.78 10.68
C ILE A 103 8.62 12.05 11.49
N ALA A 104 7.77 12.06 12.53
CA ALA A 104 7.68 13.19 13.43
C ALA A 104 9.06 13.50 14.03
N ARG A 105 9.78 12.47 14.51
CA ARG A 105 11.14 12.61 15.04
C ARG A 105 12.13 13.16 14.01
N THR A 106 12.13 12.65 12.78
CA THR A 106 13.00 13.16 11.69
C THR A 106 12.69 14.61 11.29
N ARG A 107 11.43 15.04 11.38
CA ARG A 107 11.04 16.44 11.13
C ARG A 107 11.48 17.38 12.26
N HIS A 108 11.51 16.92 13.50
CA HIS A 108 12.00 17.73 14.62
C HIS A 108 13.52 17.95 14.58
N THR A 109 14.30 16.96 14.14
CA THR A 109 15.76 17.09 14.05
C THR A 109 16.22 17.97 12.88
N SER A 110 15.48 18.03 11.78
CA SER A 110 15.81 18.90 10.64
C SER A 110 15.45 20.38 10.86
N ARG A 111 14.53 20.69 11.79
CA ARG A 111 14.18 22.07 12.15
C ARG A 111 15.21 22.71 13.10
N ASN A 112 15.83 21.93 13.98
CA ASN A 112 16.83 22.43 14.94
C ASN A 112 18.22 22.69 14.34
N LYS A 113 18.51 22.24 13.10
CA LYS A 113 19.81 22.49 12.44
C LYS A 113 19.90 23.82 11.68
N ARG A 114 18.84 24.64 11.66
CA ARG A 114 18.83 25.96 10.99
C ARG A 114 18.99 27.16 11.93
N SER A 115 19.17 26.93 13.22
CA SER A 115 19.25 28.00 14.24
C SER A 115 20.60 28.09 14.96
N SER A 116 21.64 27.42 14.47
CA SER A 116 22.98 27.44 15.08
C SER A 116 24.06 27.70 14.02
N SER A 117 23.95 28.84 13.35
CA SER A 117 25.01 29.45 12.58
C SER A 117 24.80 30.96 12.67
N SER A 118 25.36 31.54 13.72
CA SER A 118 25.58 32.97 13.93
C SER A 118 27.04 33.14 14.28
#